data_AF-A0A7X0GLY5-F1
#
_entry.id   AF-A0A7X0GLY5-F1
#
_cell.length_a   1.000
_cell.length_b   1.000
_cell.length_c   1.000
_cell.angle_alpha   90.00
_cell.angle_beta   90.00
_cell.angle_gamma   90.00
#
_symmetry.space_group_name_H-M   'P 1'
#
loop_
_entity.id
_entity.type
_entity.pdbx_description
1 polymer ?
#
loop_
_entity_poly.entity_id
_entity_poly.type
_entity_poly.pdbx_seq_one_letter_code
_entity_poly.pdbx_strand_id
1 'polypeptide(L)'
;MVTGGWYGVWADGVNVRDINEGNCIHAPSTSNCPTVLGRINSWDEVLVYCQIPGQSVGGHPYWLMVQPRGWTKYGILSSYYVENSTTWIDGVPGLNGCVI
;
A
#
# COMPACT_ATOMS: atom_id res chain seq x y z
N MET A 1 20.49 -2.83 -5.54
CA MET A 1 19.13 -3.33 -5.25
C MET A 1 18.52 -2.31 -4.31
N VAL A 2 17.49 -1.59 -4.74
CA VAL A 2 16.76 -0.71 -3.81
C VAL A 2 15.73 -1.61 -3.15
N THR A 3 16.02 -2.00 -1.91
CA THR A 3 15.10 -2.68 -1.01
C THR A 3 14.07 -1.66 -0.55
N GLY A 4 12.79 -2.04 -0.49
CA GLY A 4 11.70 -1.20 -0.01
C GLY A 4 12.05 -0.30 1.18
N GLY A 5 11.56 0.94 1.16
CA GLY A 5 11.77 1.93 2.22
C GLY A 5 10.66 1.91 3.28
N TRP A 6 10.97 2.46 4.45
CA TRP A 6 9.96 2.86 5.43
C TRP A 6 9.43 4.23 5.07
N TYR A 7 8.11 4.39 5.11
CA TYR A 7 7.44 5.64 4.80
C TYR A 7 6.41 5.98 5.87
N GLY A 8 6.32 7.26 6.21
CA GLY A 8 5.30 7.79 7.11
C GLY A 8 3.92 7.80 6.45
N VAL A 9 2.89 7.73 7.29
CA VAL A 9 1.49 7.90 6.91
C VAL A 9 1.01 9.27 7.40
N TRP A 10 0.36 10.05 6.55
CA TRP A 10 -0.08 11.41 6.90
C TRP A 10 -1.53 11.50 7.41
N ALA A 11 -2.33 10.45 7.26
CA ALA A 11 -3.75 10.43 7.62
C ALA A 11 -4.09 9.46 8.76
N ASP A 12 -5.13 9.77 9.53
CA ASP A 12 -5.66 8.89 10.55
C ASP A 12 -6.67 7.87 10.00
N GLY A 13 -6.74 6.68 10.62
CA GLY A 13 -7.74 5.67 10.31
C GLY A 13 -7.63 5.05 8.91
N VAL A 14 -6.43 5.05 8.31
CA VAL A 14 -6.16 4.50 6.98
C VAL A 14 -6.33 2.97 7.04
N ASN A 15 -7.20 2.44 6.20
CA ASN A 15 -7.44 0.99 6.15
C ASN A 15 -6.29 0.28 5.42
N VAL A 16 -5.68 -0.69 6.09
CA VAL A 16 -4.81 -1.69 5.47
C VAL A 16 -5.68 -2.89 5.13
N ARG A 17 -5.71 -3.27 3.85
CA ARG A 17 -6.63 -4.27 3.31
C ARG A 17 -5.91 -5.58 3.00
N ASP A 18 -6.65 -6.68 2.97
CA ASP A 18 -6.08 -7.97 2.56
C ASP A 18 -5.80 -7.97 1.06
N ILE A 19 -4.58 -8.34 0.67
CA ILE A 19 -4.14 -8.40 -0.73
C ILE A 19 -4.52 -9.71 -1.42
N ASN A 20 -4.81 -10.77 -0.63
CA ASN A 20 -5.00 -12.13 -1.13
C ASN A 20 -6.41 -12.40 -1.67
N GLU A 21 -7.28 -11.40 -1.66
CA GLU A 21 -8.68 -11.57 -2.04
C GLU A 21 -8.90 -11.44 -3.55
N GLY A 22 -9.22 -12.57 -4.20
CA GLY A 22 -9.67 -12.61 -5.58
C GLY A 22 -8.77 -11.82 -6.54
N ASN A 23 -9.32 -10.74 -7.10
CA ASN A 23 -8.63 -9.88 -8.07
C ASN A 23 -7.88 -8.69 -7.44
N CYS A 24 -7.77 -8.63 -6.11
CA CYS A 24 -7.16 -7.50 -5.41
C CYS A 24 -5.75 -7.19 -5.91
N ILE A 25 -4.87 -8.19 -6.05
CA ILE A 25 -3.49 -7.96 -6.52
C ILE A 25 -3.42 -7.47 -7.99
N HIS A 26 -4.43 -7.73 -8.81
CA HIS A 26 -4.43 -7.33 -10.23
C HIS A 26 -5.07 -5.97 -10.47
N ALA A 27 -6.03 -5.58 -9.64
CA ALA A 27 -6.76 -4.31 -9.75
C ALA A 27 -7.20 -3.82 -8.37
N PRO A 28 -6.27 -3.40 -7.50
CA PRO A 28 -6.59 -3.04 -6.13
C PRO A 28 -7.53 -1.84 -6.06
N SER A 29 -8.55 -1.97 -5.21
CA SER A 29 -9.58 -0.98 -4.97
C SER A 29 -10.28 -1.31 -3.66
N THR A 30 -11.09 -0.38 -3.14
CA THR A 30 -11.90 -0.69 -1.94
C THR A 30 -12.95 -1.78 -2.19
N SER A 31 -13.31 -2.02 -3.46
CA SER A 31 -14.29 -3.04 -3.85
C SER A 31 -13.65 -4.40 -4.14
N ASN A 32 -12.45 -4.42 -4.72
CA ASN A 32 -11.72 -5.68 -5.01
C ASN A 32 -10.93 -6.19 -3.79
N CYS A 33 -10.63 -5.31 -2.82
CA CYS A 33 -9.97 -5.64 -1.56
C CYS A 33 -10.88 -5.24 -0.37
N PRO A 34 -12.09 -5.84 -0.23
CA PRO A 34 -13.07 -5.38 0.75
C PRO A 34 -12.62 -5.60 2.19
N THR A 35 -11.88 -6.68 2.49
CA THR A 35 -11.47 -7.00 3.86
C THR A 35 -10.39 -6.05 4.36
N VAL A 36 -10.64 -5.49 5.55
CA VAL A 36 -9.70 -4.64 6.27
C VAL A 36 -9.00 -5.48 7.33
N LEU A 37 -7.68 -5.59 7.22
CA LEU A 37 -6.83 -6.27 8.21
C LEU A 37 -6.67 -5.43 9.49
N GLY A 38 -6.70 -4.10 9.33
CA GLY A 38 -6.69 -3.15 10.42
C GLY A 38 -6.55 -1.72 9.93
N ARG A 39 -6.33 -0.79 10.85
CA ARG A 39 -6.15 0.63 10.55
C ARG A 39 -4.85 1.15 11.15
N ILE A 40 -4.23 2.08 10.44
CA ILE A 40 -3.04 2.82 10.85
C ILE A 40 -3.35 4.31 10.85
N ASN A 41 -2.59 5.07 11.62
CA ASN A 41 -2.83 6.49 11.86
C ASN A 41 -1.69 7.37 11.34
N SER A 42 -1.87 8.68 11.47
CA SER A 42 -0.81 9.64 11.19
C SER A 42 0.42 9.32 12.03
N TRP A 43 1.61 9.50 11.44
CA TRP A 43 2.91 9.19 12.01
C TRP A 43 3.24 7.70 12.19
N ASP A 44 2.32 6.78 11.88
CA ASP A 44 2.68 5.37 11.73
C ASP A 44 3.57 5.19 10.50
N GLU A 45 4.42 4.15 10.54
CA GLU A 45 5.32 3.81 9.43
C GLU A 45 4.92 2.49 8.77
N VAL A 46 5.08 2.44 7.45
CA VAL A 46 4.88 1.24 6.64
C VAL A 46 6.13 0.91 5.84
N LEU A 47 6.52 -0.36 5.83
CA LEU A 47 7.53 -0.86 4.90
C LEU A 47 6.85 -1.16 3.58
N VAL A 48 7.26 -0.49 2.51
CA VAL A 48 6.66 -0.64 1.17
C VAL A 48 7.46 -1.65 0.35
N TYR A 49 6.80 -2.71 -0.12
CA TYR A 49 7.44 -3.77 -0.91
C TYR A 49 7.35 -3.53 -2.42
N CYS A 50 6.18 -3.11 -2.88
CA CYS A 50 5.90 -2.91 -4.30
C CYS A 50 4.71 -1.97 -4.49
N GLN A 51 4.50 -1.53 -5.73
CA GLN A 51 3.40 -0.66 -6.15
C GLN A 51 2.62 -1.25 -7.33
N ILE A 52 1.30 -1.20 -7.22
CA ILE A 52 0.34 -1.85 -8.12
C ILE A 52 -0.63 -0.77 -8.66
N PRO A 53 -0.81 -0.64 -9.99
CA PRO A 53 -1.84 0.24 -10.55
C PRO A 53 -3.24 -0.20 -10.09
N GLY A 54 -4.08 0.73 -9.65
CA GLY A 54 -5.43 0.42 -9.18
C GLY A 54 -6.38 1.60 -9.20
N GLN A 55 -7.45 1.53 -8.40
CA GLN A 55 -8.40 2.63 -8.27
C GLN A 55 -7.67 3.90 -7.77
N SER A 56 -7.85 5.02 -8.47
CA SER A 56 -7.25 6.28 -8.05
C SER A 56 -7.92 6.83 -6.80
N VAL A 57 -7.11 7.26 -5.82
CA VAL A 57 -7.56 7.93 -4.59
C VAL A 57 -6.77 9.22 -4.46
N GLY A 58 -7.46 10.36 -4.29
CA GLY A 58 -6.78 11.67 -4.15
C GLY A 58 -5.84 12.04 -5.31
N GLY A 59 -6.07 11.48 -6.52
CA GLY A 59 -5.19 11.67 -7.68
C GLY A 59 -4.02 10.70 -7.79
N HIS A 60 -3.82 9.79 -6.82
CA HIS A 60 -2.77 8.78 -6.85
C HIS A 60 -3.30 7.45 -7.42
N PRO A 61 -2.74 6.95 -8.53
CA PRO A 61 -3.24 5.77 -9.24
C PRO A 61 -2.66 4.44 -8.75
N TYR A 62 -1.79 4.44 -7.74
CA TYR A 62 -1.11 3.25 -7.24
C TYR A 62 -1.57 2.84 -5.84
N TRP A 63 -1.51 1.54 -5.60
CA TRP A 63 -1.69 0.89 -4.31
C TRP A 63 -0.40 0.17 -3.92
N LEU A 64 -0.09 0.14 -2.63
CA LEU A 64 1.19 -0.31 -2.10
C LEU A 64 1.01 -1.56 -1.27
N MET A 65 1.76 -2.62 -1.60
CA MET A 65 1.89 -3.76 -0.69
C MET A 65 2.81 -3.33 0.46
N VAL A 66 2.28 -3.39 1.67
CA VAL A 66 2.94 -2.83 2.85
C VAL A 66 2.92 -3.78 4.03
N GLN A 67 3.93 -3.67 4.88
CA GLN A 67 3.89 -4.18 6.25
C GLN A 67 3.97 -3.00 7.21
N PRO A 68 2.87 -2.66 7.92
CA PRO A 68 2.92 -1.68 8.99
C PRO A 68 3.89 -2.10 10.10
N ARG A 69 4.53 -1.12 10.73
CA ARG A 69 5.50 -1.38 11.78
C ARG A 69 4.87 -2.16 12.94
N GLY A 70 5.52 -3.25 13.34
CA GLY A 70 5.03 -4.13 14.42
C GLY A 70 3.95 -5.14 14.00
N TRP A 71 3.49 -5.13 12.75
CA TRP A 71 2.57 -6.15 12.24
C TRP A 71 3.34 -7.38 11.75
N THR A 72 2.70 -8.55 11.81
CA THR A 72 3.24 -9.81 11.27
C THR A 72 2.69 -10.15 9.88
N LYS A 73 1.71 -9.38 9.39
CA LYS A 73 1.06 -9.57 8.09
C LYS A 73 1.33 -8.36 7.19
N TYR A 74 1.43 -8.63 5.89
CA TYR A 74 1.35 -7.60 4.86
C TYR A 74 -0.11 -7.37 4.45
N GLY A 75 -0.37 -6.18 3.92
CA GLY A 75 -1.63 -5.82 3.30
C GLY A 75 -1.42 -4.79 2.22
N ILE A 76 -2.50 -4.14 1.79
CA ILE A 76 -2.47 -3.14 0.74
C ILE A 76 -3.22 -1.87 1.12
N LEU A 77 -2.68 -0.72 0.75
CA LEU A 77 -3.32 0.58 0.92
C LEU A 77 -3.01 1.49 -0.27
N SER A 78 -3.79 2.56 -0.46
CA SER A 78 -3.51 3.51 -1.55
C SER A 78 -2.25 4.33 -1.26
N SER A 79 -1.38 4.48 -2.25
CA SER A 79 -0.18 5.34 -2.18
C SER A 79 -0.50 6.78 -1.83
N TYR A 80 -1.75 7.22 -2.01
CA TYR A 80 -2.22 8.52 -1.56
C TYR A 80 -1.92 8.78 -0.09
N TYR A 81 -1.97 7.77 0.78
CA TYR A 81 -1.84 7.94 2.24
C TYR A 81 -0.40 7.91 2.76
N VAL A 82 0.56 7.64 1.89
CA VAL A 82 1.97 7.51 2.25
C VAL A 82 2.70 8.78 1.86
N GLU A 83 3.62 9.23 2.71
CA GLU A 83 4.43 10.41 2.46
C GLU A 83 5.38 10.19 1.27
N ASN A 84 4.95 10.62 0.09
CA ASN A 84 5.75 10.68 -1.12
C ASN A 84 5.39 11.93 -1.92
N SER A 85 6.40 12.62 -2.47
CA SER A 85 6.21 13.86 -3.23
C SER A 85 5.60 13.65 -4.61
N THR A 86 5.60 12.42 -5.11
CA THR A 86 5.12 12.00 -6.43
C THR A 86 4.09 10.90 -6.31
N THR A 87 3.39 10.60 -7.42
CA THR A 87 2.46 9.47 -7.45
C THR A 87 3.16 8.12 -7.55
N TRP A 88 4.43 8.10 -7.97
CA TRP A 88 5.27 6.91 -8.11
C TRP A 88 6.42 6.94 -7.11
N ILE A 89 6.67 5.86 -6.39
CA ILE A 89 7.79 5.78 -5.44
C ILE A 89 9.01 5.22 -6.16
N ASP A 90 10.04 6.05 -6.32
CA ASP A 90 11.29 5.64 -6.98
C ASP A 90 12.00 4.54 -6.18
N GLY A 91 12.46 3.51 -6.90
CA GLY A 91 13.13 2.36 -6.30
C GLY A 91 12.19 1.29 -5.73
N VAL A 92 10.90 1.55 -5.59
CA VAL A 92 9.90 0.53 -5.25
C VAL A 92 9.51 -0.25 -6.51
N PRO A 93 9.63 -1.59 -6.54
CA PRO A 93 9.21 -2.41 -7.67
C PRO A 93 7.73 -2.22 -8.04
N GLY A 94 7.40 -2.32 -9.32
CA GLY A 94 6.01 -2.41 -9.78
C GLY A 94 5.38 -3.78 -9.46
N LEU A 95 4.24 -4.08 -10.10
CA LEU A 95 3.47 -5.33 -9.92
C LEU A 95 4.34 -6.60 -9.94
N ASN A 96 5.32 -6.70 -10.84
CA ASN A 96 6.19 -7.87 -10.97
C ASN A 96 7.11 -8.11 -9.75
N GLY A 97 7.27 -7.11 -8.88
CA GLY A 97 7.99 -7.25 -7.61
C GLY A 97 7.08 -7.54 -6.41
N CYS A 98 5.76 -7.59 -6.59
CA CYS A 98 4.81 -8.00 -5.57
C CYS A 98 4.78 -9.52 -5.45
N VAL A 99 5.76 -10.08 -4.75
CA VAL A 99 5.80 -11.51 -4.43
C VAL A 99 5.11 -11.72 -3.09
N ILE A 100 4.06 -12.55 -3.08
CA ILE A 100 3.27 -12.90 -1.89
C ILE A 100 3.86 -14.13 -1.20
#